data_AF-A0A139H3C2-F1
#
_entry.id   AF-A0A139H3C2-F1
#
_cell.length_a   1.000
_cell.length_b   1.000
_cell.length_c   1.000
_cell.angle_alpha   90.00
_cell.angle_beta   90.00
_cell.angle_gamma   90.00
#
_symmetry.space_group_name_H-M   'P 1'
#
loop_
_entity.id
_entity.type
_entity.pdbx_description
1 polymer ?
#
loop_
_entity_poly.entity_id
_entity_poly.type
_entity_poly.pdbx_seq_one_letter_code
_entity_poly.pdbx_strand_id
1 'polypeptide(L)'
;MATEQTSAVNWLDAILAELDGDQARWNFCTSQIKNKLAMASRVDWQLFCCWKWLEANNTIAAAGFLANLQFPEQLSSLVAGKQETARREKKAKEKILENWAGFNFVFRTAGGTDYTPERFSIGLLEKLAELAERTPGMGNLLAGQLARDVRARLRGTGSTVAKLKPGDVDEMLRAIRGVVPASASRLPVRPLEQGRAAGPGLEDVSSSRFLSDAPPPPWPRRPRQTTLQHRIRRAIMRELGQSAARLPAPQAQQAQQWVTEDMETWLGELPEGWRP
;
A
#
# COMPACT_ATOMS: atom_id res chain seq x y z
N MET A 1 -14.92 -2.82 -2.82
CA MET A 1 -14.54 -1.84 -1.78
C MET A 1 -15.80 -1.36 -1.08
N ALA A 2 -15.86 -1.44 0.25
CA ALA A 2 -16.93 -0.83 1.02
C ALA A 2 -16.44 0.47 1.69
N THR A 3 -17.31 1.47 1.69
CA THR A 3 -17.26 2.70 2.51
C THR A 3 -18.51 2.75 3.38
N GLU A 4 -18.53 3.66 4.37
CA GLU A 4 -19.71 3.85 5.22
C GLU A 4 -20.97 4.18 4.41
N GLN A 5 -20.83 5.01 3.36
CA GLN A 5 -21.90 5.30 2.41
C GLN A 5 -22.45 4.01 1.77
N THR A 6 -21.59 3.16 1.18
CA THR A 6 -22.06 1.91 0.56
C THR A 6 -22.66 0.94 1.57
N SER A 7 -22.16 0.91 2.82
CA SER A 7 -22.76 0.09 3.88
C SER A 7 -24.16 0.58 4.26
N ALA A 8 -24.39 1.89 4.28
CA ALA A 8 -25.70 2.47 4.56
C ALA A 8 -26.68 2.35 3.39
N VAL A 9 -26.21 2.44 2.14
CA VAL A 9 -27.02 2.16 0.94
C VAL A 9 -27.47 0.70 0.94
N ASN A 10 -26.54 -0.25 1.03
CA ASN A 10 -26.88 -1.68 1.07
C ASN A 10 -27.82 -2.06 2.23
N TRP A 11 -27.66 -1.40 3.40
CA TRP A 11 -28.58 -1.55 4.53
C TRP A 11 -29.99 -1.05 4.19
N LEU A 12 -30.11 0.13 3.59
CA LEU A 12 -31.40 0.70 3.24
C LEU A 12 -32.07 -0.16 2.16
N ASP A 13 -31.36 -0.52 1.11
CA ASP A 13 -31.88 -1.34 0.00
C ASP A 13 -32.42 -2.68 0.49
N ALA A 14 -31.73 -3.35 1.42
CA ALA A 14 -32.20 -4.58 2.04
C ALA A 14 -33.53 -4.37 2.81
N ILE A 15 -33.63 -3.32 3.63
CA ILE A 15 -34.86 -3.04 4.38
C ILE A 15 -36.02 -2.62 3.46
N LEU A 16 -35.76 -1.81 2.43
CA LEU A 16 -36.80 -1.36 1.50
C LEU A 16 -37.28 -2.49 0.57
N ALA A 17 -36.47 -3.53 0.35
CA ALA A 17 -36.87 -4.74 -0.37
C ALA A 17 -37.83 -5.62 0.46
N GLU A 18 -37.74 -5.60 1.79
CA GLU A 18 -38.67 -6.30 2.70
C GLU A 18 -40.01 -5.56 2.89
N LEU A 19 -40.12 -4.30 2.43
CA LEU A 19 -41.31 -3.48 2.60
C LEU A 19 -42.16 -3.43 1.32
N ASP A 20 -43.39 -3.95 1.42
CA ASP A 20 -44.39 -3.92 0.36
C ASP A 20 -44.98 -2.51 0.18
N GLY A 21 -44.74 -1.94 -1.00
CA GLY A 21 -45.34 -0.69 -1.46
C GLY A 21 -44.62 0.58 -1.00
N ASP A 22 -44.64 1.61 -1.86
CA ASP A 22 -43.85 2.82 -1.64
C ASP A 22 -44.33 3.66 -0.45
N GLN A 23 -45.59 3.52 -0.03
CA GLN A 23 -46.08 4.13 1.20
C GLN A 23 -45.45 3.53 2.46
N ALA A 24 -45.21 2.20 2.50
CA ALA A 24 -44.53 1.57 3.62
C ALA A 24 -43.07 2.02 3.71
N ARG A 25 -42.39 2.08 2.56
CA ARG A 25 -41.03 2.62 2.40
C ARG A 25 -40.94 4.10 2.81
N TRP A 26 -41.90 4.92 2.41
CA TRP A 26 -42.01 6.32 2.80
C TRP A 26 -42.20 6.48 4.31
N ASN A 27 -43.13 5.72 4.90
CA ASN A 27 -43.39 5.72 6.34
C ASN A 27 -42.15 5.26 7.13
N PHE A 28 -41.42 4.26 6.63
CA PHE A 28 -40.15 3.82 7.22
C PHE A 28 -39.11 4.94 7.20
N CYS A 29 -38.77 5.49 6.03
CA CYS A 29 -37.74 6.52 5.91
C CYS A 29 -38.06 7.78 6.74
N THR A 30 -39.31 8.24 6.71
CA THR A 30 -39.76 9.39 7.51
C THR A 30 -39.74 9.12 9.02
N SER A 31 -40.10 7.90 9.45
CA SER A 31 -40.02 7.50 10.87
C SER A 31 -38.57 7.32 11.35
N GLN A 32 -37.68 6.75 10.52
CA GLN A 32 -36.24 6.65 10.85
C GLN A 32 -35.65 8.04 11.09
N ILE A 33 -35.95 9.01 10.22
CA ILE A 33 -35.48 10.38 10.36
C ILE A 33 -36.05 11.03 11.63
N LYS A 34 -37.38 11.03 11.81
CA LYS A 34 -38.03 11.62 12.99
C LYS A 34 -37.47 11.06 14.31
N ASN A 35 -37.30 9.74 14.41
CA ASN A 35 -36.94 9.07 15.65
C ASN A 35 -35.44 9.12 15.97
N LYS A 36 -34.56 9.25 14.95
CA LYS A 36 -33.11 9.14 15.13
C LYS A 36 -32.31 10.41 14.84
N LEU A 37 -32.93 11.51 14.39
CA LEU A 37 -32.21 12.77 14.10
C LEU A 37 -31.42 13.29 15.31
N ALA A 38 -31.99 13.18 16.52
CA ALA A 38 -31.31 13.53 17.78
C ALA A 38 -30.08 12.64 18.10
N MET A 39 -29.96 11.46 17.49
CA MET A 39 -28.85 10.52 17.64
C MET A 39 -27.95 10.46 16.38
N ALA A 40 -28.00 11.48 15.53
CA ALA A 40 -27.34 11.50 14.22
C ALA A 40 -25.87 11.03 14.23
N SER A 41 -25.08 11.35 15.26
CA SER A 41 -23.66 11.02 15.35
C SER A 41 -23.30 9.52 15.22
N ARG A 42 -24.26 8.60 15.33
CA ARG A 42 -24.06 7.14 15.14
C ARG A 42 -24.71 6.55 13.89
N VAL A 43 -25.63 7.27 13.26
CA VAL A 43 -26.50 6.76 12.18
C VAL A 43 -26.68 7.77 11.04
N ASP A 44 -25.83 8.79 10.98
CA ASP A 44 -25.89 9.89 10.01
C ASP A 44 -25.93 9.43 8.55
N TRP A 45 -25.16 8.41 8.16
CA TRP A 45 -25.22 7.83 6.83
C TRP A 45 -26.55 7.11 6.54
N GLN A 46 -27.14 6.43 7.53
CA GLN A 46 -28.46 5.81 7.38
C GLN A 46 -29.53 6.89 7.17
N LEU A 47 -29.49 7.96 7.97
CA LEU A 47 -30.39 9.10 7.85
C LEU A 47 -30.24 9.82 6.50
N PHE A 48 -29.00 10.00 6.04
CA PHE A 48 -28.70 10.57 4.73
C PHE A 48 -29.26 9.70 3.58
N CYS A 49 -29.10 8.38 3.64
CA CYS A 49 -29.67 7.45 2.66
C CYS A 49 -31.21 7.50 2.67
N CYS A 50 -31.85 7.48 3.86
CA CYS A 50 -33.31 7.64 3.98
C CYS A 50 -33.79 8.96 3.36
N TRP A 51 -33.10 10.08 3.63
CA TRP A 51 -33.43 11.37 3.03
C TRP A 51 -33.27 11.34 1.51
N LYS A 52 -32.15 10.80 1.00
CA LYS A 52 -31.91 10.70 -0.45
C LYS A 52 -32.96 9.84 -1.16
N TRP A 53 -33.45 8.79 -0.52
CA TRP A 53 -34.56 8.00 -1.05
C TRP A 53 -35.86 8.80 -1.12
N LEU A 54 -36.23 9.52 -0.04
CA LEU A 54 -37.42 10.39 -0.02
C LEU A 54 -37.36 11.49 -1.10
N GLU A 55 -36.22 12.18 -1.19
CA GLU A 55 -35.96 13.26 -2.14
C GLU A 55 -36.07 12.79 -3.60
N ALA A 56 -35.57 11.58 -3.89
CA ALA A 56 -35.62 10.97 -5.22
C ALA A 56 -37.01 10.43 -5.59
N ASN A 57 -37.78 9.92 -4.61
CA ASN A 57 -39.09 9.31 -4.87
C ASN A 57 -40.22 10.35 -4.99
N ASN A 58 -40.24 11.37 -4.12
CA ASN A 58 -41.19 12.48 -4.23
C ASN A 58 -40.63 13.75 -3.58
N THR A 59 -39.95 14.57 -4.40
CA THR A 59 -39.27 15.79 -3.95
C THR A 59 -40.21 16.80 -3.28
N ILE A 60 -41.46 16.94 -3.75
CA ILE A 60 -42.44 17.87 -3.18
C ILE A 60 -42.86 17.40 -1.78
N ALA A 61 -43.21 16.12 -1.63
CA ALA A 61 -43.56 15.55 -0.33
C ALA A 61 -42.36 15.51 0.63
N ALA A 62 -41.13 15.35 0.12
CA ALA A 62 -39.91 15.37 0.93
C ALA A 62 -39.62 16.77 1.48
N ALA A 63 -39.76 17.81 0.65
CA ALA A 63 -39.68 19.21 1.09
C ALA A 63 -40.78 19.54 2.12
N GLY A 64 -42.02 19.08 1.88
CA GLY A 64 -43.11 19.20 2.85
C GLY A 64 -42.83 18.47 4.18
N PHE A 65 -42.21 17.28 4.13
CA PHE A 65 -41.79 16.55 5.32
C PHE A 65 -40.69 17.30 6.10
N LEU A 66 -39.67 17.80 5.41
CA LEU A 66 -38.57 18.58 6.00
C LEU A 66 -39.11 19.82 6.73
N ALA A 67 -40.01 20.58 6.09
CA ALA A 67 -40.63 21.77 6.68
C ALA A 67 -41.50 21.47 7.93
N ASN A 68 -41.97 20.22 8.08
CA ASN A 68 -42.77 19.75 9.22
C ASN A 68 -41.92 19.02 10.29
N LEU A 69 -40.59 19.03 10.21
CA LEU A 69 -39.72 18.55 11.29
C LEU A 69 -39.61 19.62 12.39
N GLN A 70 -39.44 19.17 13.64
CA GLN A 70 -39.24 20.07 14.78
C GLN A 70 -37.96 20.92 14.64
N PHE A 71 -36.93 20.37 13.99
CA PHE A 71 -35.64 21.03 13.76
C PHE A 71 -35.15 20.75 12.33
N PRO A 72 -35.70 21.43 11.30
CA PRO A 72 -35.35 21.16 9.90
C PRO A 72 -33.85 21.36 9.62
N GLU A 73 -33.24 22.38 10.23
CA GLU A 73 -31.82 22.72 10.06
C GLU A 73 -30.86 21.59 10.46
N GLN A 74 -31.25 20.74 11.42
CA GLN A 74 -30.43 19.59 11.81
C GLN A 74 -30.32 18.57 10.67
N LEU A 75 -31.43 18.32 9.96
CA LEU A 75 -31.42 17.43 8.81
C LEU A 75 -30.73 18.07 7.61
N SER A 76 -30.99 19.36 7.34
CA SER A 76 -30.31 20.11 6.27
C SER A 76 -28.79 20.10 6.43
N SER A 77 -28.29 20.37 7.66
CA SER A 77 -26.86 20.37 7.98
C SER A 77 -26.23 18.98 7.83
N LEU A 78 -26.91 17.94 8.35
CA LEU A 78 -26.49 16.53 8.18
C LEU A 78 -26.39 16.15 6.70
N VAL A 79 -27.42 16.47 5.92
CA VAL A 79 -27.48 16.16 4.48
C VAL A 79 -26.35 16.88 3.75
N ALA A 80 -26.14 18.19 3.98
CA ALA A 80 -25.06 18.94 3.37
C ALA A 80 -23.67 18.36 3.71
N GLY A 81 -23.41 18.04 4.98
CA GLY A 81 -22.15 17.44 5.41
C GLY A 81 -21.90 16.06 4.79
N LYS A 82 -22.94 15.23 4.63
CA LYS A 82 -22.81 13.92 3.97
C LYS A 82 -22.73 14.00 2.45
N GLN A 83 -23.39 14.97 1.80
CA GLN A 83 -23.19 15.24 0.38
C GLN A 83 -21.74 15.65 0.08
N GLU A 84 -21.16 16.55 0.88
CA GLU A 84 -19.75 16.94 0.72
C GLU A 84 -18.80 15.76 0.98
N THR A 85 -19.08 14.95 2.00
CA THR A 85 -18.30 13.73 2.29
C THR A 85 -18.35 12.75 1.12
N ALA A 86 -19.54 12.48 0.56
CA ALA A 86 -19.72 11.61 -0.60
C ALA A 86 -19.05 12.17 -1.86
N ARG A 87 -19.08 13.49 -2.07
CA ARG A 87 -18.41 14.18 -3.19
C ARG A 87 -16.89 14.03 -3.10
N ARG A 88 -16.31 14.23 -1.91
CA ARG A 88 -14.87 14.03 -1.64
C ARG A 88 -14.48 12.56 -1.79
N GLU A 89 -15.28 11.64 -1.27
CA GLU A 89 -15.09 10.19 -1.45
C GLU A 89 -15.05 9.81 -2.95
N LYS A 90 -16.03 10.27 -3.74
CA LYS A 90 -16.09 10.04 -5.19
C LYS A 90 -14.85 10.60 -5.88
N LYS A 91 -14.51 11.88 -5.63
CA LYS A 91 -13.34 12.54 -6.23
C LYS A 91 -12.02 11.82 -5.87
N ALA A 92 -11.88 11.34 -4.65
CA ALA A 92 -10.70 10.58 -4.23
C ALA A 92 -10.60 9.23 -4.97
N LYS A 93 -11.73 8.51 -5.12
CA LYS A 93 -11.79 7.24 -5.88
C LYS A 93 -11.47 7.43 -7.35
N GLU A 94 -12.04 8.45 -7.99
CA GLU A 94 -11.76 8.81 -9.39
C GLU A 94 -10.26 9.09 -9.58
N LYS A 95 -9.68 9.97 -8.76
CA LYS A 95 -8.26 10.31 -8.81
C LYS A 95 -7.32 9.12 -8.57
N ILE A 96 -7.71 8.16 -7.70
CA ILE A 96 -6.96 6.91 -7.54
C ILE A 96 -6.99 6.09 -8.83
N LEU A 97 -8.16 5.91 -9.45
CA LEU A 97 -8.33 5.08 -10.64
C LEU A 97 -7.72 5.70 -11.91
N GLU A 98 -7.72 7.04 -12.01
CA GLU A 98 -7.05 7.79 -13.07
C GLU A 98 -5.53 7.57 -13.05
N ASN A 99 -4.92 7.61 -11.87
CA ASN A 99 -3.46 7.47 -11.71
C ASN A 99 -3.01 6.00 -11.60
N TRP A 100 -3.85 5.13 -11.04
CA TRP A 100 -3.63 3.69 -10.86
C TRP A 100 -4.72 2.89 -11.59
N ALA A 101 -4.67 2.92 -12.92
CA ALA A 101 -5.61 2.17 -13.76
C ALA A 101 -5.66 0.68 -13.39
N GLY A 102 -6.88 0.15 -13.22
CA GLY A 102 -7.12 -1.23 -12.81
C GLY A 102 -6.88 -1.55 -11.32
N PHE A 103 -6.60 -0.55 -10.47
CA PHE A 103 -6.44 -0.78 -9.04
C PHE A 103 -7.75 -1.23 -8.38
N ASN A 104 -7.70 -2.36 -7.67
CA ASN A 104 -8.86 -3.03 -7.11
C ASN A 104 -9.14 -2.72 -5.62
N PHE A 105 -8.38 -1.78 -5.03
CA PHE A 105 -8.46 -1.43 -3.59
C PHE A 105 -8.17 -2.60 -2.64
N VAL A 106 -7.30 -3.55 -3.05
CA VAL A 106 -6.88 -4.70 -2.22
C VAL A 106 -5.43 -4.54 -1.78
N PHE A 107 -5.18 -4.73 -0.48
CA PHE A 107 -3.86 -4.63 0.16
C PHE A 107 -3.45 -6.00 0.69
N ARG A 108 -2.84 -6.81 -0.18
CA ARG A 108 -2.36 -8.17 0.14
C ARG A 108 -0.85 -8.25 0.06
N THR A 109 -0.25 -9.01 0.97
CA THR A 109 1.15 -9.42 0.84
C THR A 109 1.29 -10.58 -0.14
N ALA A 110 2.51 -10.85 -0.62
CA ALA A 110 2.81 -12.00 -1.48
C ALA A 110 2.44 -13.36 -0.83
N GLY A 111 2.44 -13.43 0.52
CA GLY A 111 1.97 -14.60 1.28
C GLY A 111 0.45 -14.68 1.45
N GLY A 112 -0.33 -13.92 0.68
CA GLY A 112 -1.80 -13.96 0.70
C GLY A 112 -2.48 -13.23 1.86
N THR A 113 -1.75 -12.80 2.90
CA THR A 113 -2.35 -12.10 4.05
C THR A 113 -3.00 -10.79 3.63
N ASP A 114 -4.28 -10.61 3.97
CA ASP A 114 -5.13 -9.50 3.54
C ASP A 114 -5.28 -8.41 4.61
N TYR A 115 -4.62 -7.27 4.37
CA TYR A 115 -4.62 -6.08 5.21
C TYR A 115 -5.61 -5.00 4.71
N THR A 116 -6.43 -5.32 3.71
CA THR A 116 -7.51 -4.45 3.22
C THR A 116 -8.48 -4.14 4.36
N PRO A 117 -8.79 -2.86 4.63
CA PRO A 117 -9.78 -2.50 5.65
C PRO A 117 -11.18 -2.88 5.19
N GLU A 118 -12.02 -3.30 6.14
CA GLU A 118 -13.43 -3.63 5.88
C GLU A 118 -14.21 -2.43 5.36
N ARG A 119 -13.89 -1.24 5.88
CA ARG A 119 -14.43 0.04 5.44
C ARG A 119 -13.30 1.03 5.19
N PHE A 120 -13.33 1.65 4.03
CA PHE A 120 -12.42 2.75 3.69
C PHE A 120 -12.97 4.04 4.28
N SER A 121 -12.20 4.69 5.15
CA SER A 121 -12.50 6.04 5.60
C SER A 121 -12.15 7.05 4.51
N ILE A 122 -12.87 8.18 4.48
CA ILE A 122 -12.58 9.29 3.57
C ILE A 122 -11.10 9.74 3.67
N GLY A 123 -10.56 9.87 4.88
CA GLY A 123 -9.16 10.24 5.08
C GLY A 123 -8.16 9.23 4.51
N LEU A 124 -8.48 7.92 4.53
CA LEU A 124 -7.64 6.92 3.88
C LEU A 124 -7.69 7.08 2.35
N LEU A 125 -8.88 7.29 1.78
CA LEU A 125 -9.03 7.49 0.33
C LEU A 125 -8.36 8.77 -0.16
N GLU A 126 -8.44 9.87 0.58
CA GLU A 126 -7.75 11.12 0.23
C GLU A 126 -6.23 10.96 0.26
N LYS A 127 -5.68 10.23 1.24
CA LYS A 127 -4.25 9.90 1.29
C LYS A 127 -3.81 8.97 0.18
N LEU A 128 -4.63 7.96 -0.17
CA LEU A 128 -4.37 7.09 -1.31
C LEU A 128 -4.44 7.87 -2.64
N ALA A 129 -5.34 8.84 -2.77
CA ALA A 129 -5.43 9.71 -3.94
C ALA A 129 -4.23 10.65 -4.08
N GLU A 130 -3.69 11.16 -2.96
CA GLU A 130 -2.44 11.92 -2.95
C GLU A 130 -1.23 11.05 -3.29
N LEU A 131 -1.20 9.81 -2.78
CA LEU A 131 -0.15 8.84 -3.10
C LEU A 131 -0.19 8.44 -4.58
N ALA A 132 -1.38 8.22 -5.13
CA ALA A 132 -1.56 7.84 -6.53
C ALA A 132 -1.11 8.94 -7.50
N GLU A 133 -1.48 10.19 -7.24
CA GLU A 133 -1.00 11.37 -8.00
C GLU A 133 0.52 11.51 -8.01
N ARG A 134 1.19 11.17 -6.89
CA ARG A 134 2.66 11.19 -6.81
C ARG A 134 3.33 9.98 -7.45
N THR A 135 2.60 8.91 -7.72
CA THR A 135 3.15 7.64 -8.22
C THR A 135 2.29 6.98 -9.32
N PRO A 136 2.02 7.66 -10.45
CA PRO A 136 1.20 7.11 -11.52
C PRO A 136 1.70 5.73 -11.99
N GLY A 137 0.77 4.82 -12.27
CA GLY A 137 1.04 3.44 -12.69
C GLY A 137 1.55 2.48 -11.60
N MET A 138 1.91 2.94 -10.39
CA MET A 138 2.54 2.10 -9.37
C MET A 138 1.58 1.39 -8.39
N GLY A 139 0.26 1.55 -8.54
CA GLY A 139 -0.73 1.17 -7.52
C GLY A 139 -0.64 -0.27 -7.00
N ASN A 140 -0.52 -1.26 -7.89
CA ASN A 140 -0.43 -2.66 -7.46
C ASN A 140 0.89 -2.96 -6.71
N LEU A 141 1.98 -2.31 -7.07
CA LEU A 141 3.28 -2.44 -6.40
C LEU A 141 3.24 -1.79 -5.02
N LEU A 142 2.67 -0.59 -4.93
CA LEU A 142 2.57 0.16 -3.67
C LEU A 142 1.54 -0.43 -2.71
N ALA A 143 0.45 -1.03 -3.20
CA ALA A 143 -0.48 -1.77 -2.36
C ALA A 143 0.19 -3.00 -1.70
N GLY A 144 1.06 -3.70 -2.44
CA GLY A 144 1.91 -4.77 -1.89
C GLY A 144 2.95 -4.25 -0.89
N GLN A 145 3.50 -3.06 -1.10
CA GLN A 145 4.41 -2.41 -0.13
C GLN A 145 3.66 -1.98 1.14
N LEU A 146 2.53 -1.27 1.03
CA LEU A 146 1.68 -0.88 2.17
C LEU A 146 1.26 -2.10 3.00
N ALA A 147 0.96 -3.23 2.36
CA ALA A 147 0.67 -4.48 3.04
C ALA A 147 1.89 -5.04 3.81
N ARG A 148 3.13 -4.86 3.33
CA ARG A 148 4.36 -5.17 4.07
C ARG A 148 4.58 -4.20 5.23
N ASP A 149 4.36 -2.91 5.03
CA ASP A 149 4.56 -1.86 6.04
C ASP A 149 3.57 -2.05 7.21
N VAL A 150 2.31 -2.37 6.94
CA VAL A 150 1.32 -2.79 7.95
C VAL A 150 1.82 -3.99 8.75
N ARG A 151 2.35 -5.03 8.09
CA ARG A 151 2.92 -6.22 8.76
C ARG A 151 4.13 -5.88 9.62
N ALA A 152 5.01 -5.00 9.16
CA ALA A 152 6.17 -4.52 9.91
C ALA A 152 5.74 -3.71 11.15
N ARG A 153 4.79 -2.78 10.99
CA ARG A 153 4.18 -2.01 12.08
C ARG A 153 3.58 -2.92 13.15
N LEU A 154 2.80 -3.93 12.76
CA LEU A 154 2.18 -4.89 13.68
C LEU A 154 3.22 -5.64 14.53
N ARG A 155 4.37 -5.98 13.95
CA ARG A 155 5.48 -6.64 14.65
C ARG A 155 6.28 -5.67 15.54
N GLY A 156 6.55 -4.46 15.07
CA GLY A 156 7.48 -3.53 15.71
C GLY A 156 6.88 -2.55 16.72
N THR A 157 5.58 -2.22 16.64
CA THR A 157 4.97 -1.16 17.47
C THR A 157 3.84 -1.63 18.38
N GLY A 158 3.55 -2.94 18.42
CA GLY A 158 2.45 -3.50 19.22
C GLY A 158 1.06 -2.99 18.83
N SER A 159 0.90 -2.45 17.61
CA SER A 159 -0.35 -1.84 17.17
C SER A 159 -1.47 -2.88 17.08
N THR A 160 -2.60 -2.64 17.73
CA THR A 160 -3.78 -3.52 17.70
C THR A 160 -4.57 -3.45 16.39
N VAL A 161 -4.34 -2.41 15.57
CA VAL A 161 -5.06 -2.21 14.31
C VAL A 161 -4.45 -3.12 13.24
N ALA A 162 -5.08 -4.27 12.97
CA ALA A 162 -4.61 -5.24 11.98
C ALA A 162 -4.59 -4.71 10.54
N LYS A 163 -5.42 -3.72 10.20
CA LYS A 163 -5.66 -3.27 8.82
C LYS A 163 -4.88 -1.99 8.46
N LEU A 164 -4.84 -1.67 7.17
CA LEU A 164 -4.29 -0.41 6.66
C LEU A 164 -5.03 0.80 7.26
N LYS A 165 -4.27 1.80 7.73
CA LYS A 165 -4.80 3.07 8.26
C LYS A 165 -4.14 4.27 7.55
N PRO A 166 -4.73 5.48 7.60
CA PRO A 166 -4.19 6.66 6.90
C PRO A 166 -2.71 6.95 7.22
N GLY A 167 -2.29 6.71 8.47
CA GLY A 167 -0.92 6.92 8.93
C GLY A 167 0.15 6.09 8.19
N ASP A 168 -0.22 4.92 7.66
CA ASP A 168 0.72 4.07 6.88
C ASP A 168 0.97 4.68 5.50
N VAL A 169 -0.09 5.24 4.91
CA VAL A 169 -0.03 5.96 3.63
C VAL A 169 0.72 7.28 3.81
N ASP A 170 0.55 7.97 4.94
CA ASP A 170 1.33 9.15 5.30
C ASP A 170 2.84 8.85 5.48
N GLU A 171 3.19 7.69 6.04
CA GLU A 171 4.59 7.27 6.17
C GLU A 171 5.22 6.99 4.80
N MET A 172 4.51 6.30 3.92
CA MET A 172 4.92 6.09 2.53
C MET A 172 5.03 7.41 1.74
N LEU A 173 4.09 8.33 1.92
CA LEU A 173 4.13 9.68 1.34
C LEU A 173 5.35 10.47 1.80
N ARG A 174 5.76 10.36 3.08
CA ARG A 174 6.99 11.00 3.59
C ARG A 174 8.25 10.39 2.94
N ALA A 175 8.31 9.07 2.83
CA ALA A 175 9.43 8.38 2.18
C ALA A 175 9.59 8.80 0.71
N ILE A 176 8.50 8.86 -0.06
CA ILE A 176 8.51 9.29 -1.47
C ILE A 176 8.91 10.76 -1.63
N ARG A 177 8.51 11.64 -0.70
CA ARG A 177 8.90 13.06 -0.72
C ARG A 177 10.39 13.29 -0.40
N GLY A 178 11.17 12.27 -0.09
CA GLY A 178 12.57 12.41 0.35
C GLY A 178 12.71 13.09 1.72
N VAL A 179 11.59 13.32 2.43
CA VAL A 179 11.59 13.81 3.82
C VAL A 179 11.84 12.60 4.71
N VAL A 180 13.07 12.11 4.66
CA VAL A 180 13.54 11.09 5.58
C VAL A 180 13.55 11.73 6.97
N PRO A 181 12.94 11.13 8.01
CA PRO A 181 13.20 11.56 9.37
C PRO A 181 14.71 11.55 9.62
N ALA A 182 15.22 12.48 10.43
CA ALA A 182 16.64 12.86 10.50
C ALA A 182 17.64 11.73 10.90
N SER A 183 17.14 10.52 11.13
CA SER A 183 17.88 9.28 11.39
C SER A 183 18.53 8.64 10.15
N ALA A 184 18.19 9.02 8.91
CA ALA A 184 18.68 8.30 7.72
C ALA A 184 19.00 9.17 6.49
N SER A 185 20.06 9.98 6.55
CA SER A 185 20.98 10.21 5.41
C SER A 185 22.15 11.13 5.80
N ARG A 186 23.33 10.57 6.01
CA ARG A 186 24.61 11.30 5.89
C ARG A 186 25.43 10.67 4.77
N LEU A 187 25.28 11.22 3.57
CA LEU A 187 26.24 11.03 2.48
C LEU A 187 27.18 12.26 2.46
N PRO A 188 28.49 12.09 2.75
CA PRO A 188 29.47 13.12 2.44
C PRO A 188 29.92 12.96 0.98
N VAL A 189 29.78 14.04 0.20
CA VAL A 189 30.46 14.21 -1.07
C VAL A 189 31.97 14.06 -0.84
N ARG A 190 32.66 13.28 -1.68
CA ARG A 190 34.11 13.08 -1.60
C ARG A 190 34.84 14.12 -2.46
N PRO A 191 35.75 14.94 -1.92
CA PRO A 191 36.70 15.70 -2.73
C PRO A 191 37.65 14.76 -3.47
N LEU A 192 38.12 15.17 -4.64
CA LEU A 192 39.32 14.58 -5.24
C LEU A 192 40.53 15.03 -4.40
N GLU A 193 41.20 14.08 -3.77
CA GLU A 193 42.54 14.26 -3.20
C GLU A 193 43.51 13.32 -3.93
N GLN A 194 44.71 13.84 -4.16
CA GLN A 194 45.58 13.44 -5.26
C GLN A 194 47.01 13.22 -4.74
N GLY A 195 47.52 11.97 -4.77
CA GLY A 195 48.96 11.76 -4.68
C GLY A 195 49.48 10.45 -4.09
N ARG A 196 50.54 9.92 -4.75
CA ARG A 196 51.67 9.13 -4.21
C ARG A 196 51.37 7.77 -3.56
N ALA A 197 52.21 6.73 -3.65
CA ALA A 197 53.43 6.43 -4.43
C ALA A 197 53.49 4.86 -4.53
N ALA A 198 54.47 4.14 -5.12
CA ALA A 198 55.82 4.42 -5.60
C ALA A 198 56.22 3.39 -6.70
N GLY A 199 57.37 3.59 -7.38
CA GLY A 199 58.07 2.53 -8.15
C GLY A 199 58.88 1.58 -7.24
N PRO A 200 59.84 0.77 -7.75
CA PRO A 200 60.69 1.02 -8.94
C PRO A 200 61.00 -0.20 -9.88
N GLY A 201 61.80 0.05 -10.94
CA GLY A 201 62.39 -0.95 -11.88
C GLY A 201 61.58 -1.11 -13.18
N LEU A 202 62.03 -0.76 -14.41
CA LEU A 202 63.31 -1.03 -15.14
C LEU A 202 63.65 -2.54 -15.20
N GLU A 203 64.01 -3.21 -16.29
CA GLU A 203 64.15 -2.97 -17.76
C GLU A 203 64.31 -4.39 -18.43
N ASP A 204 64.17 -4.67 -19.73
CA ASP A 204 63.29 -4.21 -20.84
C ASP A 204 63.42 -5.22 -22.03
N VAL A 205 62.69 -5.04 -23.14
CA VAL A 205 62.87 -5.66 -24.49
C VAL A 205 62.69 -7.19 -24.63
N SER A 206 61.66 -7.65 -25.35
CA SER A 206 61.83 -8.52 -26.55
C SER A 206 60.55 -8.95 -27.29
N SER A 207 60.71 -9.17 -28.59
CA SER A 207 59.67 -9.31 -29.62
C SER A 207 59.15 -10.74 -29.87
N SER A 208 57.83 -10.85 -30.11
CA SER A 208 57.18 -11.50 -31.27
C SER A 208 57.80 -12.77 -31.93
N ARG A 209 57.07 -13.92 -31.91
CA ARG A 209 56.33 -14.50 -33.07
C ARG A 209 55.87 -15.98 -32.94
N PHE A 210 54.59 -16.22 -33.26
CA PHE A 210 53.99 -17.32 -34.08
C PHE A 210 53.98 -18.83 -33.67
N LEU A 211 52.77 -19.42 -33.77
CA LEU A 211 52.37 -20.82 -34.13
C LEU A 211 52.70 -21.95 -33.15
N SER A 212 51.78 -22.86 -32.80
CA SER A 212 51.07 -23.77 -33.73
C SER A 212 49.74 -24.35 -33.21
N ASP A 213 49.04 -25.05 -34.11
CA ASP A 213 47.75 -25.74 -33.94
C ASP A 213 47.57 -26.62 -32.69
N ALA A 214 46.35 -26.55 -32.14
CA ALA A 214 45.68 -27.67 -31.51
C ALA A 214 44.16 -27.59 -31.79
N PRO A 215 43.51 -28.64 -32.33
CA PRO A 215 42.06 -28.63 -32.56
C PRO A 215 41.31 -28.58 -31.22
N PRO A 216 40.18 -27.84 -31.13
CA PRO A 216 39.45 -27.71 -29.88
C PRO A 216 38.81 -29.04 -29.46
N PRO A 217 38.93 -29.46 -28.19
CA PRO A 217 38.31 -30.69 -27.72
C PRO A 217 36.76 -30.58 -27.75
N PRO A 218 36.05 -31.67 -28.05
CA PRO A 218 34.60 -31.65 -28.21
C PRO A 218 33.90 -31.37 -26.87
N TRP A 219 33.04 -30.35 -26.86
CA TRP A 219 32.28 -29.86 -25.71
C TRP A 219 31.54 -30.97 -24.94
N PRO A 220 31.83 -31.18 -23.65
CA PRO A 220 31.01 -32.04 -22.81
C PRO A 220 30.74 -31.38 -21.45
N ARG A 221 29.60 -30.69 -21.33
CA ARG A 221 28.50 -31.03 -20.40
C ARG A 221 27.56 -29.85 -20.20
N ARG A 222 26.28 -30.20 -20.04
CA ARG A 222 25.15 -29.31 -19.77
C ARG A 222 25.48 -28.37 -18.61
N PRO A 223 24.93 -27.13 -18.57
CA PRO A 223 25.01 -26.31 -17.37
C PRO A 223 24.46 -27.14 -16.20
N ARG A 224 25.28 -27.37 -15.16
CA ARG A 224 24.75 -27.82 -13.87
C ARG A 224 23.76 -26.75 -13.46
N GLN A 225 22.48 -27.08 -13.43
CA GLN A 225 21.44 -26.20 -12.93
C GLN A 225 21.72 -25.99 -11.45
N THR A 226 22.46 -24.93 -11.14
CA THR A 226 22.55 -24.42 -9.78
C THR A 226 21.16 -23.95 -9.43
N THR A 227 20.58 -24.56 -8.40
CA THR A 227 19.23 -24.23 -7.93
C THR A 227 19.13 -22.74 -7.68
N LEU A 228 17.94 -22.17 -7.87
CA LEU A 228 17.75 -20.73 -7.75
C LEU A 228 18.20 -20.23 -6.36
N GLN A 229 17.95 -21.05 -5.33
CA GLN A 229 18.50 -20.90 -3.97
C GLN A 229 20.02 -20.70 -3.94
N HIS A 230 20.81 -21.57 -4.60
CA HIS A 230 22.27 -21.45 -4.68
C HIS A 230 22.72 -20.19 -5.45
N ARG A 231 22.00 -19.78 -6.50
CA ARG A 231 22.30 -18.56 -7.25
C ARG A 231 22.06 -17.30 -6.41
N ILE A 232 20.94 -17.25 -5.68
CA ILE A 232 20.58 -16.17 -4.77
C ILE A 232 21.60 -16.09 -3.61
N ARG A 233 21.88 -17.21 -2.93
CA ARG A 233 22.89 -17.30 -1.86
C ARG A 233 24.26 -16.78 -2.30
N ARG A 234 24.72 -17.17 -3.51
CA ARG A 234 26.02 -16.73 -4.05
C ARG A 234 26.04 -15.24 -4.43
N ALA A 235 24.92 -14.68 -4.86
CA ALA A 235 24.80 -13.24 -5.13
C ALA A 235 24.84 -12.44 -3.82
N ILE A 236 24.00 -12.81 -2.84
CA ILE A 236 23.92 -12.17 -1.52
C ILE A 236 25.29 -12.20 -0.81
N MET A 237 25.95 -13.37 -0.73
CA MET A 237 27.29 -13.50 -0.14
C MET A 237 28.36 -12.64 -0.85
N ARG A 238 28.23 -12.40 -2.16
CA ARG A 238 29.16 -11.55 -2.91
C ARG A 238 28.96 -10.07 -2.60
N GLU A 239 27.72 -9.60 -2.59
CA GLU A 239 27.37 -8.21 -2.23
C GLU A 239 27.71 -7.91 -0.76
N LEU A 240 27.48 -8.86 0.14
CA LEU A 240 27.92 -8.75 1.53
C LEU A 240 29.44 -8.78 1.66
N GLY A 241 30.17 -9.58 0.89
CA GLY A 241 31.64 -9.52 0.87
C GLY A 241 32.17 -8.14 0.45
N GLN A 242 31.55 -7.53 -0.57
CA GLN A 242 31.90 -6.18 -1.03
C GLN A 242 31.49 -5.08 -0.05
N SER A 243 30.39 -5.29 0.69
CA SER A 243 29.88 -4.35 1.70
C SER A 243 30.61 -4.47 3.03
N ALA A 244 31.00 -5.67 3.46
CA ALA A 244 31.77 -5.92 4.68
C ALA A 244 33.16 -5.24 4.63
N ALA A 245 33.78 -5.17 3.45
CA ALA A 245 35.00 -4.39 3.22
C ALA A 245 34.82 -2.86 3.39
N ARG A 246 33.59 -2.37 3.59
CA ARG A 246 33.21 -0.96 3.76
C ARG A 246 32.50 -0.69 5.10
N LEU A 247 32.27 -1.72 5.91
CA LEU A 247 31.54 -1.63 7.19
C LEU A 247 32.51 -1.74 8.38
N PRO A 248 32.21 -1.10 9.53
CA PRO A 248 32.91 -1.38 10.77
C PRO A 248 32.80 -2.86 11.16
N ALA A 249 33.87 -3.43 11.70
CA ALA A 249 33.96 -4.84 12.12
C ALA A 249 32.70 -5.40 12.85
N PRO A 250 32.09 -4.71 13.85
CA PRO A 250 30.89 -5.23 14.52
C PRO A 250 29.66 -5.32 13.60
N GLN A 251 29.50 -4.39 12.65
CA GLN A 251 28.41 -4.44 11.67
C GLN A 251 28.64 -5.50 10.59
N ALA A 252 29.90 -5.75 10.21
CA ALA A 252 30.24 -6.85 9.32
C ALA A 252 29.94 -8.21 9.98
N GLN A 253 30.24 -8.38 11.26
CA GLN A 253 29.88 -9.59 12.04
C GLN A 253 28.36 -9.75 12.17
N GLN A 254 27.63 -8.70 12.51
CA GLN A 254 26.17 -8.76 12.63
C GLN A 254 25.49 -9.09 11.27
N ALA A 255 26.01 -8.55 10.17
CA ALA A 255 25.53 -8.88 8.83
C ALA A 255 25.86 -10.33 8.45
N GLN A 256 27.02 -10.87 8.84
CA GLN A 256 27.35 -12.29 8.67
C GLN A 256 26.46 -13.21 9.53
N GLN A 257 26.13 -12.83 10.76
CA GLN A 257 25.18 -13.56 11.61
C GLN A 257 23.79 -13.60 10.98
N TRP A 258 23.26 -12.47 10.54
CA TRP A 258 21.98 -12.41 9.81
C TRP A 258 21.96 -13.30 8.56
N VAL A 259 23.05 -13.29 7.77
CA VAL A 259 23.20 -14.19 6.61
C VAL A 259 23.32 -15.67 7.00
N THR A 260 23.73 -15.99 8.22
CA THR A 260 23.87 -17.40 8.64
C THR A 260 22.58 -17.93 9.26
N GLU A 261 21.83 -17.09 9.97
CA GLU A 261 20.63 -17.48 10.73
C GLU A 261 19.32 -17.23 9.95
N ASP A 262 19.11 -16.02 9.44
CA ASP A 262 17.87 -15.63 8.78
C ASP A 262 17.82 -16.01 7.30
N MET A 263 18.96 -15.95 6.58
CA MET A 263 18.99 -16.28 5.16
C MET A 263 18.69 -17.76 4.91
N GLU A 264 19.22 -18.69 5.71
CA GLU A 264 18.93 -20.12 5.53
C GLU A 264 17.46 -20.43 5.84
N THR A 265 16.90 -19.77 6.85
CA THR A 265 15.46 -19.84 7.17
C THR A 265 14.61 -19.33 5.99
N TRP A 266 14.93 -18.15 5.45
CA TRP A 266 14.22 -17.56 4.31
C TRP A 266 14.39 -18.34 3.00
N LEU A 267 15.58 -18.87 2.73
CA LEU A 267 15.84 -19.75 1.59
C LEU A 267 15.09 -21.10 1.75
N GLY A 268 14.90 -21.55 2.98
CA GLY A 268 14.05 -22.67 3.37
C GLY A 268 12.54 -22.40 3.29
N GLU A 269 12.10 -21.16 3.00
CA GLU A 269 10.70 -20.80 2.76
C GLU A 269 10.33 -20.72 1.25
N LEU A 270 11.30 -20.79 0.33
CA LEU A 270 11.04 -20.72 -1.13
C LEU A 270 10.08 -21.82 -1.62
N PRO A 271 9.35 -21.67 -2.74
CA PRO A 271 8.54 -22.75 -3.31
C PRO A 271 9.34 -24.02 -3.59
N GLU A 272 8.75 -25.21 -3.43
CA GLU A 272 9.48 -26.50 -3.55
C GLU A 272 10.24 -26.64 -4.87
N GLY A 273 9.66 -26.25 -6.00
CA GLY A 273 10.34 -26.28 -7.31
C GLY A 273 11.53 -25.32 -7.46
N TRP A 274 11.84 -24.51 -6.43
CA TRP A 274 13.02 -23.62 -6.38
C TRP A 274 14.07 -24.08 -5.34
N ARG A 275 13.72 -25.08 -4.51
CA ARG A 275 14.61 -25.83 -3.60
C ARG A 275 15.30 -26.98 -4.37
N PRO A 276 16.43 -27.53 -3.90
CA PRO A 276 17.06 -28.73 -4.44
C PRO A 276 16.26 -30.02 -4.20
#